data_AF-A0A2D4TI86-F1
#
_entry.id   AF-A0A2D4TI86-F1
#
_cell.length_a   1.000
_cell.length_b   1.000
_cell.length_c   1.000
_cell.angle_alpha   90.00
_cell.angle_beta   90.00
_cell.angle_gamma   90.00
#
_symmetry.space_group_name_H-M   'P 1'
#
loop_
_entity.id
_entity.type
_entity.pdbx_description
1 polymer ?
#
loop_
_entity_poly.entity_id
_entity_poly.type
_entity_poly.pdbx_seq_one_letter_code
_entity_poly.pdbx_strand_id
1 'polypeptide(L)'
;MIDDMELNSDDELFLKELETVFISFIESSKEQLDLEPMNSYKRRLAHKLSGQFQLESESIGEDKNRAVLLKKTPQTKISGNRKFKAPRIDTGNETYYAKPGVQIVLRSDGSFGVPWKEKDGHSIDKRVVHDGVFRIRSNQIVCQEDSNW
;
A
#
# COMPACT_ATOMS: atom_id res chain seq x y z
N MET A 1 -12.29 11.41 13.30
CA MET A 1 -13.16 10.27 13.66
C MET A 1 -13.89 9.84 12.38
N ILE A 2 -13.86 8.54 12.05
CA ILE A 2 -14.69 7.97 10.99
C ILE A 2 -16.13 7.72 11.52
N ASP A 3 -16.33 7.85 12.84
CA ASP A 3 -17.57 7.54 13.60
C ASP A 3 -18.86 8.16 13.09
N ASP A 4 -18.83 9.29 12.37
CA ASP A 4 -20.06 9.96 11.90
C ASP A 4 -20.58 9.40 10.55
N MET A 5 -20.05 8.27 10.07
CA MET A 5 -20.49 7.64 8.82
C MET A 5 -21.07 6.25 9.07
N GLU A 6 -22.28 5.99 8.56
CA GLU A 6 -22.78 4.62 8.41
C GLU A 6 -21.95 3.90 7.35
N LEU A 7 -21.08 3.00 7.80
CA LEU A 7 -20.26 2.16 6.93
C LEU A 7 -21.04 0.89 6.59
N ASN A 8 -21.04 0.52 5.31
CA ASN A 8 -21.48 -0.81 4.90
C ASN A 8 -20.30 -1.80 4.95
N SER A 9 -20.57 -3.09 4.72
CA SER A 9 -19.53 -4.13 4.75
C SER A 9 -18.42 -3.93 3.73
N ASP A 10 -18.72 -3.37 2.56
CA ASP A 10 -17.71 -3.08 1.53
C ASP A 10 -16.78 -1.94 1.97
N ASP A 11 -17.32 -0.93 2.66
CA ASP A 11 -16.56 0.19 3.20
C ASP A 11 -15.64 -0.26 4.33
N GLU A 12 -16.13 -1.14 5.21
CA GLU A 12 -15.30 -1.75 6.26
C GLU A 12 -14.17 -2.60 5.69
N LEU A 13 -14.45 -3.40 4.65
CA LEU A 13 -13.44 -4.20 3.96
C LEU A 13 -12.39 -3.31 3.32
N PHE A 14 -12.83 -2.29 2.58
CA PHE A 14 -11.96 -1.29 1.97
C PHE A 14 -11.05 -0.62 3.01
N LEU A 15 -11.61 -0.18 4.15
CA LEU A 15 -10.84 0.48 5.20
C LEU A 15 -9.81 -0.47 5.85
N LYS A 16 -10.13 -1.75 6.04
CA LYS A 16 -9.17 -2.76 6.56
C LYS A 16 -8.02 -3.02 5.59
N GLU A 17 -8.32 -3.15 4.30
CA GLU A 17 -7.29 -3.30 3.27
C GLU A 17 -6.41 -2.06 3.19
N LEU A 18 -7.01 -0.87 3.26
CA LEU A 18 -6.30 0.39 3.24
C LEU A 18 -5.43 0.59 4.49
N GLU A 19 -5.92 0.18 5.65
CA GLU A 19 -5.14 0.19 6.89
C GLU A 19 -3.88 -0.67 6.78
N THR A 20 -3.98 -1.82 6.11
CA THR A 20 -2.82 -2.69 5.83
C THR A 20 -1.79 -1.99 4.95
N VAL A 21 -2.25 -1.30 3.89
CA VAL A 21 -1.37 -0.49 3.03
C VAL A 21 -0.68 0.60 3.83
N PHE A 22 -1.41 1.31 4.70
CA PHE A 22 -0.84 2.44 5.44
C PHE A 22 0.20 1.98 6.45
N ILE A 23 -0.06 0.89 7.18
CA ILE A 23 0.92 0.31 8.11
C ILE A 23 2.17 -0.11 7.35
N SER A 24 2.02 -0.86 6.25
CA SER A 24 3.14 -1.30 5.42
C SER A 24 3.96 -0.12 4.90
N PHE A 25 3.29 0.95 4.46
CA PHE A 25 3.93 2.19 4.04
C PHE A 25 4.71 2.85 5.17
N ILE A 26 4.11 2.99 6.36
CA ILE A 26 4.74 3.63 7.52
C ILE A 26 6.00 2.88 7.95
N GLU A 27 5.96 1.56 7.94
CA GLU A 27 7.11 0.70 8.28
C GLU A 27 8.19 0.65 7.19
N SER A 28 7.82 0.94 5.94
CA SER A 28 8.77 0.99 4.81
C SER A 28 9.76 2.17 4.91
N SER A 29 10.83 2.14 4.12
CA SER A 29 11.76 3.27 3.96
C SER A 29 11.24 4.39 3.05
N LYS A 30 10.05 4.25 2.43
CA LYS A 30 9.52 5.24 1.48
C LYS A 30 9.00 6.47 2.21
N GLU A 31 9.20 7.64 1.62
CA GLU A 31 8.67 8.92 2.15
C GLU A 31 7.25 9.24 1.64
N GLN A 32 6.89 8.69 0.47
CA GLN A 32 5.60 8.91 -0.16
C GLN A 32 5.03 7.63 -0.80
N LEU A 33 3.71 7.57 -0.92
CA LEU A 33 2.98 6.47 -1.56
C LEU A 33 1.79 7.01 -2.35
N ASP A 34 1.74 6.64 -3.64
CA ASP A 34 0.57 6.83 -4.49
C ASP A 34 -0.36 5.62 -4.30
N LEU A 35 -1.59 5.88 -3.87
CA LEU A 35 -2.63 4.84 -3.84
C LEU A 35 -3.19 4.57 -5.23
N GLU A 36 -3.89 3.45 -5.38
CA GLU A 36 -4.62 3.17 -6.61
C GLU A 36 -5.71 4.22 -6.88
N PRO A 37 -6.00 4.54 -8.16
CA PRO A 37 -7.12 5.38 -8.51
C PRO A 37 -8.43 4.83 -7.94
N MET A 38 -9.23 5.73 -7.35
CA MET A 38 -10.46 5.35 -6.67
C MET A 38 -11.49 6.48 -6.80
N ASN A 39 -12.78 6.19 -6.60
CA ASN A 39 -13.83 7.20 -6.68
C ASN A 39 -13.73 8.24 -5.53
N SER A 40 -14.45 9.36 -5.65
CA SER A 40 -14.42 10.46 -4.68
C SER A 40 -14.78 10.03 -3.25
N TYR A 41 -15.72 9.10 -3.11
CA TYR A 41 -16.14 8.56 -1.81
C TYR A 41 -15.01 7.78 -1.13
N LYS A 42 -14.37 6.85 -1.84
CA LYS A 42 -13.21 6.09 -1.36
C LYS A 42 -12.02 6.99 -1.04
N ARG A 43 -11.75 8.02 -1.86
CA ARG A 43 -10.71 9.03 -1.56
C ARG A 43 -11.00 9.75 -0.25
N ARG A 44 -12.26 10.13 0.01
CA ARG A 44 -12.66 10.76 1.27
C ARG A 44 -12.40 9.84 2.48
N LEU A 45 -12.71 8.54 2.35
CA LEU A 45 -12.40 7.55 3.38
C LEU A 45 -10.88 7.45 3.61
N ALA A 46 -10.08 7.41 2.55
CA ALA A 46 -8.62 7.38 2.64
C ALA A 46 -8.04 8.61 3.36
N HIS A 47 -8.50 9.82 3.03
CA HIS A 47 -8.10 11.05 3.73
C HIS A 47 -8.47 11.01 5.21
N LYS A 48 -9.68 10.54 5.56
CA LYS A 48 -10.09 10.39 6.96
C LYS A 48 -9.21 9.38 7.71
N LEU A 49 -8.87 8.26 7.08
CA LEU A 49 -7.99 7.25 7.66
C LEU A 49 -6.56 7.80 7.83
N SER A 50 -6.06 8.60 6.88
CA SER A 50 -4.69 9.14 6.92
C SER A 50 -4.47 10.04 8.13
N GLY A 51 -5.48 10.84 8.48
CA GLY A 51 -5.46 11.67 9.69
C GLY A 51 -5.26 10.86 10.98
N GLN A 52 -5.73 9.61 11.02
CA GLN A 52 -5.52 8.73 12.20
C GLN A 52 -4.07 8.25 12.35
N PHE A 53 -3.28 8.32 11.28
CA PHE A 53 -1.86 7.98 11.25
C PHE A 53 -0.95 9.21 11.23
N GLN A 54 -1.52 10.42 11.23
CA GLN A 54 -0.80 11.69 11.12
C GLN A 54 0.00 11.80 9.80
N LEU A 55 -0.50 11.15 8.75
CA LEU A 55 -0.02 11.26 7.38
C LEU A 55 -0.61 12.50 6.71
N GLU A 56 0.21 13.20 5.93
CA GLU A 56 -0.27 14.16 4.95
C GLU A 56 -0.92 13.40 3.77
N SER A 57 -2.04 13.92 3.26
CA SER A 57 -2.73 13.30 2.14
C SER A 57 -3.28 14.33 1.14
N GLU A 58 -3.08 14.06 -0.14
CA GLU A 58 -3.47 14.93 -1.25
C GLU A 58 -4.13 14.12 -2.36
N SER A 59 -5.23 14.61 -2.94
CA SER A 59 -5.83 13.96 -4.12
C SER A 59 -5.11 14.42 -5.39
N ILE A 60 -4.49 13.49 -6.12
CA ILE A 60 -3.73 13.75 -7.35
C ILE A 60 -4.39 13.09 -8.57
N GLY A 61 -4.01 13.53 -9.78
CA GLY A 61 -4.53 13.01 -11.05
C GLY A 61 -5.89 13.60 -11.48
N GLU A 62 -6.42 13.10 -12.61
CA GLU A 62 -7.67 13.56 -13.23
C GLU A 62 -8.61 12.40 -13.59
N ASP A 63 -9.92 12.66 -13.56
CA ASP A 63 -11.00 11.70 -13.83
C ASP A 63 -10.82 10.30 -13.22
N LYS A 64 -10.62 9.29 -14.08
CA LYS A 64 -10.49 7.87 -13.70
C LYS A 64 -9.12 7.55 -13.11
N ASN A 65 -8.15 8.45 -13.25
CA ASN A 65 -6.81 8.31 -12.70
C ASN A 65 -6.65 9.05 -11.38
N ARG A 66 -7.74 9.60 -10.80
CA ARG A 66 -7.69 10.31 -9.52
C ARG A 66 -7.42 9.35 -8.37
N ALA A 67 -6.32 9.61 -7.67
CA ALA A 67 -5.82 8.83 -6.54
C ALA A 67 -5.57 9.73 -5.31
N VAL A 68 -5.10 9.12 -4.23
CA VAL A 68 -4.59 9.84 -3.05
C VAL A 68 -3.10 9.56 -2.90
N LEU A 69 -2.31 10.62 -2.84
CA LEU A 69 -0.90 10.62 -2.46
C LEU A 69 -0.81 10.74 -0.94
N LEU A 70 -0.02 9.88 -0.33
CA LEU A 70 0.31 9.91 1.10
C LEU A 70 1.76 10.32 1.29
N LYS A 71 2.03 11.17 2.28
CA LYS A 71 3.37 11.58 2.67
C LYS A 71 3.59 11.38 4.17
N LYS A 72 4.76 10.87 4.52
CA LYS A 72 5.19 10.81 5.92
C LYS A 72 5.51 12.21 6.42
N THR A 73 5.24 12.40 7.70
CA THR A 73 5.52 13.60 8.47
C THR A 73 6.31 13.22 9.71
N PRO A 74 6.99 14.16 10.40
CA PRO A 74 7.64 13.87 11.68
C PRO A 74 6.69 13.35 12.77
N GLN A 75 5.38 13.55 12.62
CA GLN A 75 4.34 13.07 13.54
C GLN A 75 3.76 11.71 13.14
N THR A 76 4.09 11.21 11.94
CA THR A 76 3.55 9.95 11.42
C THR A 76 3.83 8.80 12.39
N LYS A 77 2.77 8.08 12.78
CA LYS A 77 2.90 6.96 13.71
C LYS A 77 1.76 5.96 13.59
N ILE A 78 2.09 4.71 13.90
CA ILE A 78 1.10 3.66 14.15
C ILE A 78 0.64 3.84 15.60
N SER A 79 -0.65 4.14 15.82
CA SER A 79 -1.19 4.26 17.17
C SER A 79 -1.21 2.89 17.86
N GLY A 80 -0.55 2.76 19.01
CA GLY A 80 -0.41 1.49 19.74
C GLY A 80 -1.71 0.90 20.28
N ASN A 81 -2.81 1.66 20.32
CA ASN A 81 -4.12 1.18 20.78
C ASN A 81 -4.93 0.46 19.68
N ARG A 82 -4.37 0.25 18.49
CA ARG A 82 -5.09 -0.44 17.41
C ARG A 82 -5.05 -1.95 17.61
N LYS A 83 -6.23 -2.57 17.60
CA LYS A 83 -6.39 -4.03 17.61
C LYS A 83 -5.94 -4.69 16.31
N PHE A 84 -5.85 -3.92 15.22
CA PHE A 84 -5.44 -4.41 13.92
C PHE A 84 -3.91 -4.51 13.82
N LYS A 85 -3.43 -5.69 13.42
CA LYS A 85 -2.04 -5.92 13.03
C LYS A 85 -2.00 -6.22 11.55
N ALA A 86 -1.34 -5.39 10.77
CA ALA A 86 -1.11 -5.68 9.36
C ALA A 86 -0.32 -6.99 9.22
N PRO A 87 -0.64 -7.84 8.22
CA PRO A 87 0.18 -8.98 7.89
C PRO A 87 1.62 -8.54 7.59
N ARG A 88 2.59 -9.34 8.05
CA ARG A 88 3.99 -9.21 7.64
C ARG A 88 4.28 -10.28 6.60
N ILE A 89 4.39 -9.87 5.35
CA ILE A 89 4.72 -10.71 4.21
C ILE A 89 6.22 -10.65 4.00
N ASP A 90 6.89 -11.76 4.32
CA ASP A 90 8.33 -11.94 4.15
C ASP A 90 8.56 -13.39 3.77
N THR A 91 9.17 -13.60 2.60
CA THR A 91 9.46 -14.94 2.05
C THR A 91 10.91 -15.37 2.33
N GLY A 92 11.61 -14.63 3.19
CA GLY A 92 13.00 -14.87 3.52
C GLY A 92 13.91 -14.68 2.32
N ASN A 93 14.73 -15.69 2.02
CA ASN A 93 15.70 -15.64 0.92
C ASN A 93 15.17 -16.24 -0.40
N GLU A 94 13.87 -16.57 -0.45
CA GLU A 94 13.24 -17.08 -1.66
C GLU A 94 13.31 -16.04 -2.77
N THR A 95 13.78 -16.48 -3.93
CA THR A 95 14.07 -15.60 -5.07
C THR A 95 13.11 -15.91 -6.20
N TYR A 96 12.47 -14.85 -6.70
CA TYR A 96 11.47 -14.92 -7.76
C TYR A 96 12.02 -14.32 -9.05
N TYR A 97 11.47 -14.78 -10.17
CA TYR A 97 11.89 -14.37 -11.50
C TYR A 97 10.76 -13.69 -12.24
N ALA A 98 11.10 -12.61 -12.96
CA ALA A 98 10.21 -11.88 -13.84
C ALA A 98 10.96 -11.50 -15.11
N LYS A 99 10.22 -11.15 -16.16
CA LYS A 99 10.87 -10.56 -17.34
C LYS A 99 11.50 -9.21 -16.96
N PRO A 100 12.75 -8.92 -17.36
CA PRO A 100 13.38 -7.61 -17.18
C PRO A 100 12.47 -6.45 -17.62
N GLY A 101 12.39 -5.42 -16.79
CA GLY A 101 11.59 -4.22 -17.02
C GLY A 101 10.10 -4.36 -16.70
N VAL A 102 9.65 -5.50 -16.16
CA VAL A 102 8.24 -5.68 -15.77
C VAL A 102 7.98 -5.14 -14.37
N GLN A 103 6.84 -4.46 -14.19
CA GLN A 103 6.35 -4.09 -12.88
C GLN A 103 5.74 -5.30 -12.17
N ILE A 104 6.19 -5.54 -10.94
CA ILE A 104 5.60 -6.48 -10.00
C ILE A 104 4.85 -5.69 -8.93
N VAL A 105 3.70 -6.22 -8.53
CA VAL A 105 2.89 -5.69 -7.44
C VAL A 105 2.80 -6.74 -6.33
N LEU A 106 2.91 -6.29 -5.08
CA LEU A 106 2.64 -7.05 -3.88
C LEU A 106 1.35 -6.51 -3.28
N ARG A 107 0.40 -7.40 -3.00
CA ARG A 107 -0.94 -7.06 -2.52
C ARG A 107 -1.08 -7.28 -1.02
N SER A 108 -2.06 -6.62 -0.41
CA SER A 108 -2.36 -6.71 1.02
C SER A 108 -2.72 -8.12 1.50
N ASP A 109 -3.18 -9.00 0.60
CA ASP A 109 -3.47 -10.41 0.86
C ASP A 109 -2.23 -11.33 0.78
N GLY A 110 -1.05 -10.77 0.47
CA GLY A 110 0.20 -11.52 0.30
C GLY A 110 0.43 -12.09 -1.10
N SER A 111 -0.55 -11.99 -2.00
CA SER A 111 -0.35 -12.36 -3.40
C SER A 111 0.53 -11.34 -4.12
N PHE A 112 1.32 -11.80 -5.08
CA PHE A 112 2.18 -10.94 -5.87
C PHE A 112 2.28 -11.42 -7.32
N GLY A 113 2.70 -10.53 -8.21
CA GLY A 113 2.92 -10.83 -9.62
C GLY A 113 2.78 -9.59 -10.49
N VAL A 114 2.57 -9.78 -11.79
CA VAL A 114 2.25 -8.65 -12.68
C VAL A 114 0.89 -8.04 -12.29
N PRO A 115 0.67 -6.72 -12.51
CA PRO A 115 -0.64 -6.10 -12.29
C PRO A 115 -1.69 -6.63 -13.28
N TRP A 116 -2.92 -6.87 -12.80
CA TRP A 116 -4.05 -7.31 -13.62
C TRP A 116 -5.24 -6.42 -13.29
N LYS A 117 -5.85 -5.80 -14.31
CA LYS A 117 -6.96 -4.83 -14.17
C LYS A 117 -8.12 -5.31 -13.28
N GLU A 118 -8.33 -6.61 -13.14
CA GLU A 118 -9.45 -7.21 -12.39
C GLU A 118 -9.07 -7.67 -10.97
N LYS A 119 -7.77 -7.71 -10.63
CA LYS A 119 -7.24 -8.15 -9.33
C LYS A 119 -6.32 -7.10 -8.70
N ASP A 120 -6.51 -5.83 -9.02
CA ASP A 120 -5.80 -4.73 -8.37
C ASP A 120 -6.46 -4.44 -7.01
N GLY A 121 -6.51 -5.46 -6.15
CA GLY A 121 -6.64 -5.26 -4.71
C GLY A 121 -5.55 -4.29 -4.23
N HIS A 122 -5.73 -3.73 -3.04
CA HIS A 122 -4.83 -2.70 -2.53
C HIS A 122 -3.38 -3.18 -2.46
N SER A 123 -2.56 -2.72 -3.41
CA SER A 123 -1.14 -3.04 -3.45
C SER A 123 -0.43 -2.35 -2.28
N ILE A 124 0.36 -3.11 -1.54
CA ILE A 124 1.22 -2.59 -0.48
C ILE A 124 2.59 -2.18 -1.02
N ASP A 125 3.02 -2.80 -2.13
CA ASP A 125 4.23 -2.38 -2.84
C ASP A 125 4.13 -2.62 -4.35
N LYS A 126 4.85 -1.80 -5.13
CA LYS A 126 5.00 -1.92 -6.57
C LYS A 126 6.44 -1.57 -6.96
N ARG A 127 7.07 -2.40 -7.79
CA ARG A 127 8.44 -2.17 -8.25
C ARG A 127 8.66 -2.68 -9.66
N VAL A 128 9.43 -1.94 -10.45
CA VAL A 128 9.95 -2.41 -11.75
C VAL A 128 11.17 -3.28 -11.48
N VAL A 129 11.12 -4.53 -11.93
CA VAL A 129 12.23 -5.49 -11.77
C VAL A 129 13.15 -5.38 -12.98
N HIS A 130 14.31 -4.77 -12.80
CA HIS A 130 15.25 -4.51 -13.91
C HIS A 130 16.03 -5.76 -14.32
N ASP A 131 16.63 -6.47 -13.36
CA ASP A 131 17.52 -7.60 -13.63
C ASP A 131 16.79 -8.96 -13.70
N GLY A 132 15.46 -8.91 -13.76
CA GLY A 132 14.59 -10.09 -13.86
C GLY A 132 14.48 -10.92 -12.58
N VAL A 133 15.00 -10.42 -11.46
CA VAL A 133 15.10 -11.14 -10.20
C VAL A 133 14.65 -10.25 -9.05
N PHE A 134 13.79 -10.76 -8.15
CA PHE A 134 13.30 -10.03 -6.99
C PHE A 134 13.05 -10.93 -5.78
N ARG A 135 12.92 -10.32 -4.60
CA ARG A 135 12.54 -10.95 -3.33
C ARG A 135 11.37 -10.19 -2.69
N ILE A 136 10.73 -10.83 -1.72
CA ILE A 136 9.71 -10.18 -0.90
C ILE A 136 10.19 -10.20 0.55
N ARG A 137 10.50 -9.02 1.06
CA ARG A 137 11.05 -8.81 2.42
C ARG A 137 10.24 -7.73 3.11
N SER A 138 9.75 -8.04 4.30
CA SER A 138 9.06 -7.07 5.18
C SER A 138 8.09 -6.14 4.44
N ASN A 139 7.14 -6.73 3.71
CA ASN A 139 6.11 -6.04 2.91
C ASN A 139 6.63 -5.24 1.69
N GLN A 140 7.87 -5.50 1.25
CA GLN A 140 8.47 -4.83 0.10
C GLN A 140 8.95 -5.81 -0.96
N ILE A 141 8.87 -5.37 -2.21
CA ILE A 141 9.55 -5.97 -3.35
C ILE A 141 10.97 -5.41 -3.37
N VAL A 142 11.94 -6.30 -3.19
CA VAL A 142 13.35 -5.97 -3.10
C VAL A 142 14.07 -6.50 -4.33
N CYS A 143 14.91 -5.66 -4.93
CA CYS A 143 15.77 -6.00 -6.05
C CYS A 143 17.24 -6.07 -5.59
N GLN A 144 18.12 -6.62 -6.43
CA GLN A 144 19.51 -6.93 -6.04
C GLN A 144 20.33 -5.71 -5.65
N GLU A 145 19.98 -4.54 -6.18
CA GLU A 145 20.61 -3.26 -5.90
C GLU A 145 20.24 -2.67 -4.53
N ASP A 146 19.21 -3.21 -3.87
CA ASP A 146 18.77 -2.71 -2.57
C ASP A 146 19.64 -3.25 -1.43
N SER A 147 19.84 -2.43 -0.40
CA SER A 147 20.62 -2.81 0.79
C SER A 147 20.03 -3.96 1.60
N ASN A 148 18.74 -4.26 1.40
CA ASN A 148 17.99 -5.30 2.12
C ASN A 148 17.71 -6.55 1.27
N TRP A 149 18.46 -6.77 0.19
CA TRP A 149 18.41 -7.99 -0.64
C TRP A 149 18.57 -9.28 0.17
#